data_AF-A0A382ENZ5-F1
#
_entry.id   AF-A0A382ENZ5-F1
#
_cell.length_a   1.000
_cell.length_b   1.000
_cell.length_c   1.000
_cell.angle_alpha   90.00
_cell.angle_beta   90.00
_cell.angle_gamma   90.00
#
_symmetry.space_group_name_H-M   'P 1'
#
loop_
_entity.id
_entity.type
_entity.pdbx_description
1 polymer ?
#
loop_
_entity_poly.entity_id
_entity_poly.type
_entity_poly.pdbx_seq_one_letter_code
_entity_poly.pdbx_strand_id
1 'polypeptide(L)'
;MTVKILRFLLPGLGLLLLGYLIGTLGLGEILSNLAVMKWAFPLVLLLATGWHVTNSIAWSFAFPSGAFRPGLLTLIRAKLAGEAVNQLTPLANLGGEPLKAFLLRHQSPTSRGLASVVINKTGQVFTGLAFTAIGLLLVVLHWELPQALPVPVQGGLLALFCFAALLLVLMVRKQRHMFTSLLNFLKRFGLHLEAL
;
A
#
# COMPACT_ATOMS: atom_id res chain seq x y z
N MET A 1 -3.86 7.45 30.00
CA MET A 1 -4.72 6.27 30.25
C MET A 1 -5.49 5.81 28.99
N THR A 2 -5.91 6.74 28.13
CA THR A 2 -6.76 6.55 26.94
C THR A 2 -6.20 5.59 25.87
N VAL A 3 -4.88 5.59 25.65
CA VAL A 3 -4.24 4.76 24.59
C VAL A 3 -4.26 3.25 24.93
N LYS A 4 -4.23 2.89 26.22
CA LYS A 4 -4.29 1.48 26.66
C LYS A 4 -5.66 0.87 26.40
N ILE A 5 -6.73 1.65 26.61
CA ILE A 5 -8.11 1.23 26.38
C ILE A 5 -8.40 1.08 24.88
N LEU A 6 -7.95 2.03 24.05
CA LEU A 6 -8.07 1.94 22.59
C LEU A 6 -7.43 0.67 22.02
N ARG A 7 -6.29 0.24 22.58
CA ARG A 7 -5.57 -0.98 22.17
C ARG A 7 -6.41 -2.25 22.33
N PHE A 8 -7.35 -2.29 23.27
CA PHE A 8 -8.24 -3.43 23.48
C PHE A 8 -9.62 -3.24 22.85
N LEU A 9 -10.15 -2.00 22.85
CA LEU A 9 -11.44 -1.66 22.24
C LEU A 9 -11.46 -1.85 20.73
N LEU A 10 -10.43 -1.37 20.01
CA LEU A 10 -10.39 -1.46 18.54
C LEU A 10 -10.40 -2.91 18.04
N PRO A 11 -9.55 -3.83 18.55
CA PRO A 11 -9.64 -5.24 18.20
C PRO A 11 -10.98 -5.87 18.60
N GLY A 12 -11.51 -5.54 19.79
CA GLY A 12 -12.80 -6.05 20.25
C GLY A 12 -13.95 -5.65 19.33
N LEU A 13 -13.97 -4.39 18.89
CA LEU A 13 -14.97 -3.89 17.95
C LEU A 13 -14.81 -4.53 16.57
N GLY A 14 -13.57 -4.75 16.11
CA GLY A 14 -13.28 -5.50 14.89
C GLY A 14 -13.77 -6.95 14.94
N LEU A 15 -13.56 -7.64 16.06
CA LEU A 15 -14.05 -9.01 16.28
C LEU A 15 -15.58 -9.07 16.33
N LEU A 16 -16.22 -8.09 16.96
CA LEU A 16 -17.69 -7.96 16.96
C LEU A 16 -18.24 -7.76 15.55
N LEU A 17 -17.62 -6.86 14.76
CA LEU A 17 -18.02 -6.60 13.38
C LEU A 17 -17.79 -7.83 12.49
N LEU A 18 -16.68 -8.55 12.70
CA LEU A 18 -16.41 -9.82 12.04
C LEU A 18 -17.46 -10.86 12.39
N GLY A 19 -17.80 -11.01 13.68
CA GLY A 19 -18.84 -11.93 14.14
C GLY A 19 -20.22 -11.58 13.57
N TYR A 20 -20.56 -10.29 13.53
CA TYR A 20 -21.78 -9.79 12.88
C TYR A 20 -21.82 -10.16 11.39
N LEU A 21 -20.75 -9.88 10.64
CA LEU A 21 -20.65 -10.22 9.22
C LEU A 21 -20.79 -11.72 8.98
N ILE A 22 -20.11 -12.53 9.78
CA ILE A 22 -20.21 -14.00 9.71
C ILE A 22 -21.65 -14.46 10.01
N GLY A 23 -22.31 -13.85 10.99
CA GLY A 23 -23.71 -14.13 11.32
C GLY A 23 -24.67 -13.73 10.20
N THR A 24 -24.44 -12.60 9.54
CA THR A 24 -25.28 -12.12 8.43
C THR A 24 -25.09 -12.89 7.13
N LEU A 25 -23.84 -13.29 6.83
CA LEU A 25 -23.49 -14.03 5.61
C LEU A 25 -23.72 -15.54 5.77
N GLY A 26 -23.78 -16.04 7.00
CA GLY A 26 -23.87 -17.46 7.30
C GLY A 26 -22.55 -18.21 7.12
N LEU A 27 -22.10 -18.91 8.16
CA LEU A 27 -20.89 -19.73 8.10
C LEU A 27 -20.93 -20.78 6.97
N GLY A 28 -22.11 -21.37 6.72
CA GLY A 28 -22.28 -22.37 5.66
C GLY A 28 -22.01 -21.82 4.27
N GLU A 29 -22.44 -20.58 4.00
CA GLU A 29 -22.25 -19.93 2.69
C GLU A 29 -20.80 -19.45 2.50
N ILE A 30 -20.15 -18.99 3.57
CA ILE A 30 -18.72 -18.68 3.55
C ILE A 30 -17.91 -19.94 3.24
N LEU A 31 -18.20 -21.05 3.93
CA LEU A 31 -17.48 -22.31 3.74
C LEU A 31 -17.76 -22.94 2.37
N SER A 32 -18.99 -22.85 1.84
CA SER A 32 -19.31 -23.34 0.50
C SER A 32 -18.58 -22.55 -0.58
N ASN A 33 -18.52 -21.22 -0.47
CA ASN A 33 -17.76 -20.36 -1.37
C ASN A 33 -16.25 -20.61 -1.29
N LEU A 34 -15.71 -20.84 -0.09
CA LEU A 34 -14.31 -21.26 0.06
C LEU A 34 -14.06 -22.64 -0.58
N ALA A 35 -15.00 -23.56 -0.43
CA ALA A 35 -14.90 -24.89 -1.03
C ALA A 35 -14.91 -24.86 -2.56
N VAL A 36 -15.47 -23.83 -3.21
CA VAL A 36 -15.38 -23.64 -4.68
C VAL A 36 -13.94 -23.43 -5.12
N MET A 37 -13.11 -22.73 -4.33
CA MET A 37 -11.70 -22.49 -4.67
C MET A 37 -10.84 -23.76 -4.59
N LYS A 38 -11.24 -24.78 -3.81
CA LYS A 38 -10.53 -26.07 -3.66
C LYS A 38 -9.01 -25.87 -3.50
N TRP A 39 -8.22 -26.51 -4.36
CA TRP A 39 -6.76 -26.46 -4.40
C TRP A 39 -6.18 -25.14 -4.93
N ALA A 40 -7.00 -24.24 -5.49
CA ALA A 40 -6.53 -22.93 -5.94
C ALA A 40 -6.32 -21.97 -4.76
N PHE A 41 -6.97 -22.20 -3.61
CA PHE A 41 -6.87 -21.30 -2.46
C PHE A 41 -5.42 -21.12 -1.94
N PRO A 42 -4.61 -22.18 -1.73
CA PRO A 42 -3.21 -22.03 -1.38
C PRO A 42 -2.40 -21.22 -2.41
N LEU A 43 -2.70 -21.36 -3.70
CA LEU A 43 -2.00 -20.65 -4.76
C LEU A 43 -2.32 -19.14 -4.75
N VAL A 44 -3.58 -18.79 -4.53
CA VAL A 44 -4.00 -17.39 -4.31
C VAL A 44 -3.34 -16.81 -3.07
N LEU A 45 -3.30 -17.58 -1.98
CA LEU A 45 -2.66 -17.17 -0.73
C LEU A 45 -1.15 -16.96 -0.90
N LEU A 46 -0.50 -17.83 -1.67
CA LEU A 46 0.92 -17.72 -2.01
C LEU A 46 1.20 -16.44 -2.80
N LEU A 47 0.39 -16.14 -3.82
CA LEU A 47 0.52 -14.91 -4.61
C LEU A 47 0.31 -13.66 -3.74
N ALA A 48 -0.73 -13.65 -2.90
CA ALA A 48 -1.03 -12.54 -2.01
C ALA A 48 0.11 -12.32 -0.99
N THR A 49 0.60 -13.40 -0.39
CA THR A 49 1.73 -13.33 0.57
C THR A 49 3.02 -12.93 -0.13
N GLY A 50 3.25 -13.43 -1.34
CA GLY A 50 4.38 -13.09 -2.20
C GLY A 50 4.45 -11.58 -2.46
N TRP A 51 3.31 -10.95 -2.79
CA TRP A 51 3.22 -9.49 -2.89
C TRP A 51 3.65 -8.75 -1.62
N HIS A 52 3.21 -9.23 -0.44
CA HIS A 52 3.61 -8.60 0.82
C HIS A 52 5.11 -8.73 1.07
N VAL A 53 5.71 -9.88 0.77
CA VAL A 53 7.14 -10.16 0.93
C VAL A 53 7.98 -9.32 -0.04
N THR A 54 7.69 -9.37 -1.34
CA THR A 54 8.47 -8.65 -2.37
C THR A 54 8.44 -7.15 -2.12
N ASN A 55 7.28 -6.59 -1.75
CA ASN A 55 7.19 -5.17 -1.45
C ASN A 55 7.85 -4.82 -0.08
N SER A 56 7.97 -5.76 0.86
CA SER A 56 8.80 -5.54 2.07
C SER A 56 10.31 -5.58 1.75
N ILE A 57 10.73 -6.42 0.80
CA ILE A 57 12.09 -6.40 0.26
C ILE A 57 12.36 -5.06 -0.42
N ALA A 58 11.45 -4.58 -1.27
CA ALA A 58 11.55 -3.25 -1.88
C ALA A 58 11.67 -2.14 -0.82
N TRP A 59 10.87 -2.19 0.25
CA TRP A 59 10.98 -1.25 1.35
C TRP A 59 12.33 -1.29 2.06
N SER A 60 12.96 -2.46 2.19
CA SER A 60 14.32 -2.57 2.77
C SER A 60 15.38 -1.76 1.99
N PHE A 61 15.18 -1.57 0.69
CA PHE A 61 16.06 -0.76 -0.16
C PHE A 61 15.74 0.75 -0.09
N ALA A 62 14.61 1.14 0.50
CA ALA A 62 14.23 2.54 0.65
C ALA A 62 14.92 3.24 1.84
N PHE A 63 15.73 2.51 2.62
CA PHE A 63 16.50 3.09 3.72
C PHE A 63 17.79 3.76 3.19
N PRO A 64 18.15 4.97 3.67
CA PRO A 64 19.35 5.67 3.24
C PRO A 64 20.64 4.86 3.44
N SER A 65 21.64 5.09 2.58
CA SER A 65 23.00 4.56 2.75
C SER A 65 23.58 4.98 4.11
N GLY A 66 24.06 4.02 4.89
CA GLY A 66 24.60 4.26 6.25
C GLY A 66 23.57 4.21 7.39
N ALA A 67 22.28 3.97 7.12
CA ALA A 67 21.30 3.68 8.16
C ALA A 67 21.26 2.18 8.50
N PHE A 68 21.08 1.84 9.78
CA PHE A 68 20.79 0.47 10.20
C PHE A 68 19.49 0.01 9.51
N ARG A 69 19.56 -1.09 8.76
CA ARG A 69 18.44 -1.67 8.02
C ARG A 69 17.72 -2.68 8.93
N PRO A 70 16.43 -2.47 9.26
CA PRO A 70 15.67 -3.46 10.01
C PRO A 70 15.60 -4.79 9.26
N GLY A 71 15.59 -5.90 9.99
CA GLY A 71 15.43 -7.23 9.40
C GLY A 71 14.11 -7.36 8.63
N LEU A 72 14.10 -8.20 7.58
CA LEU A 72 12.93 -8.35 6.70
C LEU A 72 11.65 -8.75 7.46
N LEU A 73 11.77 -9.60 8.48
CA LEU A 73 10.62 -10.00 9.31
C LEU A 73 10.04 -8.83 10.10
N THR A 74 10.88 -7.92 10.60
CA THR A 74 10.44 -6.69 11.26
C THR A 74 9.70 -5.79 10.28
N LEU A 75 10.21 -5.63 9.05
CA LEU A 75 9.56 -4.85 8.00
C LEU A 75 8.20 -5.45 7.62
N ILE A 76 8.11 -6.77 7.47
CA ILE A 76 6.84 -7.47 7.19
C ILE A 76 5.83 -7.21 8.30
N ARG A 77 6.22 -7.38 9.58
CA ARG A 77 5.32 -7.14 10.73
C ARG A 77 4.86 -5.69 10.81
N ALA A 78 5.78 -4.74 10.67
CA ALA A 78 5.47 -3.32 10.68
C ALA A 78 4.53 -2.93 9.53
N LYS A 79 4.76 -3.50 8.35
CA LYS A 79 3.92 -3.28 7.18
C LYS A 79 2.52 -3.83 7.37
N LEU A 80 2.36 -5.08 7.83
CA LEU A 80 1.05 -5.68 8.08
C LEU A 80 0.25 -4.89 9.12
N ALA A 81 0.91 -4.44 10.20
CA ALA A 81 0.28 -3.59 11.20
C ALA A 81 -0.17 -2.23 10.63
N GLY A 82 0.69 -1.58 9.83
CA GLY A 82 0.34 -0.35 9.14
C GLY A 82 -0.79 -0.54 8.11
N GLU A 83 -0.79 -1.65 7.38
CA GLU A 83 -1.83 -1.93 6.40
C GLU A 83 -3.18 -2.20 7.06
N ALA A 84 -3.20 -2.92 8.19
CA ALA A 84 -4.41 -3.09 8.97
C ALA A 84 -5.01 -1.73 9.40
N VAL A 85 -4.17 -0.77 9.79
CA VAL A 85 -4.64 0.59 10.09
C VAL A 85 -5.11 1.32 8.84
N ASN A 86 -4.40 1.20 7.71
CA ASN A 86 -4.84 1.78 6.44
C ASN A 86 -6.24 1.31 6.05
N GLN A 87 -6.52 0.01 6.18
CA GLN A 87 -7.83 -0.56 5.85
C GLN A 87 -8.96 -0.10 6.78
N LEU A 88 -8.64 0.26 8.02
CA LEU A 88 -9.63 0.71 9.01
C LEU A 88 -9.77 2.24 9.07
N THR A 89 -8.86 2.98 8.44
CA THR A 89 -8.85 4.45 8.49
C THR A 89 -9.30 5.04 7.15
N PRO A 90 -10.28 5.96 7.12
CA PRO A 90 -10.75 6.59 5.88
C PRO A 90 -9.77 7.67 5.37
N LEU A 91 -8.46 7.43 5.48
CA LEU A 91 -7.39 8.35 5.10
C LEU A 91 -6.68 7.89 3.82
N ALA A 92 -7.40 7.30 2.86
CA ALA A 92 -6.88 6.90 1.55
C ALA A 92 -5.55 6.10 1.62
N ASN A 93 -5.48 5.11 2.53
CA ASN A 93 -4.29 4.30 2.78
C ASN A 93 -3.05 5.08 3.27
N LEU A 94 -3.24 6.23 3.94
CA LEU A 94 -2.16 7.00 4.57
C LEU A 94 -2.16 6.91 6.10
N GLY A 95 -3.26 6.47 6.72
CA GLY A 95 -3.41 6.48 8.19
C GLY A 95 -2.44 5.55 8.93
N GLY A 96 -1.99 4.48 8.29
CA GLY A 96 -1.06 3.51 8.83
C GLY A 96 0.42 3.81 8.56
N GLU A 97 0.74 4.79 7.73
CA GLU A 97 2.13 5.14 7.40
C GLU A 97 2.90 5.72 8.61
N PRO A 98 2.31 6.61 9.46
CA PRO A 98 2.94 7.02 10.71
C PRO A 98 3.19 5.85 11.68
N LEU A 99 2.28 4.87 11.71
CA LEU A 99 2.43 3.68 12.54
C LEU A 99 3.64 2.84 12.09
N LYS A 100 3.86 2.68 10.78
CA LYS A 100 5.05 1.99 10.25
C LYS A 100 6.34 2.66 10.71
N ALA A 101 6.41 4.00 10.62
CA ALA A 101 7.58 4.76 11.10
C ALA A 101 7.76 4.64 12.62
N PHE A 102 6.67 4.68 13.39
CA PHE A 102 6.69 4.52 14.84
C PHE A 102 7.17 3.12 15.27
N LEU A 103 6.71 2.05 14.63
CA LEU A 103 7.12 0.68 14.94
C LEU A 103 8.61 0.43 14.67
N LEU A 104 9.22 1.20 13.77
CA LEU A 104 10.63 1.12 13.42
C LEU A 104 11.53 2.07 14.21
N ARG A 105 10.98 2.94 15.08
CA ARG A 105 11.73 3.98 15.80
C ARG A 105 12.88 3.47 16.68
N HIS A 106 12.80 2.22 17.12
CA HIS A 106 13.83 1.60 17.98
C HIS A 106 14.99 0.99 17.18
N GLN A 107 14.83 0.87 15.85
CA GLN A 107 15.84 0.26 14.96
C GLN A 107 16.41 1.28 13.96
N SER A 108 15.76 2.43 13.77
CA SER A 108 16.25 3.50 12.92
C SER A 108 15.84 4.84 13.51
N PRO A 109 16.68 5.91 13.40
CA PRO A 109 16.27 7.26 13.76
C PRO A 109 14.91 7.59 13.13
N THR A 110 13.97 8.13 13.92
CA THR A 110 12.56 8.30 13.51
C THR A 110 12.40 9.08 12.20
N SER A 111 13.29 10.05 11.94
CA SER A 111 13.35 10.81 10.68
C SER A 111 13.68 9.94 9.47
N ARG A 112 14.65 9.03 9.60
CA ARG A 112 15.08 8.12 8.54
C ARG A 112 14.05 7.03 8.28
N GLY A 113 13.39 6.52 9.34
CA GLY A 113 12.27 5.58 9.23
C GLY A 113 11.05 6.19 8.53
N LEU A 114 10.72 7.46 8.83
CA LEU A 114 9.64 8.16 8.13
C LEU A 114 9.99 8.43 6.66
N ALA A 115 11.23 8.83 6.37
CA ALA A 115 11.70 9.00 4.99
C ALA A 115 11.60 7.69 4.18
N SER A 116 12.00 6.54 4.74
CA SER A 116 11.92 5.26 4.03
C SER A 116 10.47 4.84 3.77
N VAL A 117 9.55 5.12 4.69
CA VAL A 117 8.10 4.90 4.49
C VAL A 117 7.57 5.74 3.34
N VAL A 118 7.93 7.03 3.27
CA VAL A 118 7.49 7.92 2.18
C VAL A 118 8.07 7.49 0.84
N ILE A 119 9.37 7.13 0.79
CA ILE A 119 10.01 6.62 -0.43
C ILE A 119 9.31 5.34 -0.89
N ASN A 120 9.06 4.39 0.02
CA ASN A 120 8.37 3.15 -0.29
C ASN A 120 6.94 3.40 -0.81
N LYS A 121 6.17 4.28 -0.18
CA LYS A 121 4.82 4.62 -0.64
C LYS A 121 4.82 5.30 -2.00
N THR A 122 5.77 6.21 -2.22
CA THR A 122 5.93 6.89 -3.51
C THR A 122 6.30 5.90 -4.61
N GLY A 123 7.22 4.98 -4.33
CA GLY A 123 7.59 3.90 -5.25
C GLY A 123 6.40 3.01 -5.59
N GLN A 124 5.59 2.62 -4.60
CA GLN A 124 4.37 1.84 -4.82
C GLN A 124 3.36 2.56 -5.71
N VAL A 125 3.10 3.86 -5.47
CA VAL A 125 2.18 4.65 -6.30
C VAL A 125 2.71 4.76 -7.73
N PHE A 126 4.02 5.01 -7.89
CA PHE A 126 4.64 5.10 -9.20
C PHE A 126 4.54 3.77 -9.97
N THR A 127 4.94 2.66 -9.35
CA THR A 127 4.85 1.33 -9.97
C THR A 127 3.40 0.95 -10.26
N GLY A 128 2.46 1.29 -9.38
CA GLY A 128 1.03 1.07 -9.60
C GLY A 128 0.51 1.84 -10.82
N LEU A 129 0.82 3.13 -10.93
CA LEU A 129 0.44 3.94 -12.10
C LEU A 129 1.08 3.41 -13.39
N ALA A 130 2.35 3.03 -13.34
CA ALA A 130 3.06 2.46 -14.49
C ALA A 130 2.41 1.15 -14.94
N PHE A 131 2.15 0.25 -14.00
CA PHE A 131 1.49 -1.03 -14.25
C PHE A 131 0.08 -0.83 -14.83
N THR A 132 -0.71 0.09 -14.26
CA THR A 132 -2.04 0.43 -14.79
C THR A 132 -1.97 1.01 -16.20
N ALA A 133 -1.05 1.94 -16.47
CA ALA A 133 -0.89 2.53 -17.79
C ALA A 133 -0.48 1.48 -18.83
N ILE A 134 0.52 0.65 -18.52
CA ILE A 134 0.97 -0.43 -19.42
C ILE A 134 -0.14 -1.47 -19.62
N GLY A 135 -0.83 -1.88 -18.55
CA GLY A 135 -1.92 -2.85 -18.63
C GLY A 135 -3.06 -2.35 -19.52
N LEU A 136 -3.49 -1.10 -19.33
CA LEU A 136 -4.52 -0.49 -20.18
C LEU A 136 -4.06 -0.34 -21.64
N LEU A 137 -2.80 0.01 -21.88
CA LEU A 137 -2.23 0.05 -23.22
C LEU A 137 -2.28 -1.33 -23.89
N LEU A 138 -1.90 -2.39 -23.17
CA LEU A 138 -1.94 -3.75 -23.69
C LEU A 138 -3.37 -4.20 -24.00
N VAL A 139 -4.34 -3.84 -23.15
CA VAL A 139 -5.77 -4.09 -23.42
C VAL A 139 -6.21 -3.41 -24.71
N VAL A 140 -5.84 -2.14 -24.92
CA VAL A 140 -6.21 -1.41 -26.15
C VAL A 140 -5.53 -2.01 -27.40
N LEU A 141 -4.28 -2.47 -27.28
CA LEU A 141 -3.50 -2.96 -28.42
C LEU A 141 -3.80 -4.41 -28.80
N HIS A 142 -4.09 -5.28 -27.83
CA HIS A 142 -4.15 -6.74 -28.04
C HIS A 142 -5.50 -7.37 -27.72
N TRP A 143 -6.35 -6.69 -26.96
CA TRP A 143 -7.69 -7.20 -26.76
C TRP A 143 -8.51 -6.77 -27.97
N GLU A 144 -8.95 -7.74 -28.78
CA GLU A 144 -10.11 -7.53 -29.65
C GLU A 144 -11.29 -7.28 -28.72
N LEU A 145 -11.46 -6.03 -28.28
CA LEU A 145 -12.61 -5.60 -27.49
C LEU A 145 -13.82 -6.11 -28.24
N PRO A 146 -14.59 -7.08 -27.68
CA PRO A 146 -15.76 -7.61 -28.37
C PRO A 146 -16.55 -6.43 -28.92
N GLN A 147 -16.93 -6.44 -30.19
CA GLN A 147 -17.69 -5.33 -30.78
C GLN A 147 -19.03 -5.05 -30.05
N ALA A 148 -19.39 -5.93 -29.11
CA ALA A 148 -20.47 -5.78 -28.14
C ALA A 148 -20.17 -4.86 -26.94
N LEU A 149 -18.96 -4.32 -26.77
CA LEU A 149 -18.66 -3.37 -25.70
C LEU A 149 -19.35 -2.02 -25.98
N PRO A 150 -20.23 -1.54 -25.08
CA PRO A 150 -20.88 -0.26 -25.26
C PRO A 150 -19.85 0.87 -25.42
N VAL A 151 -20.07 1.79 -26.35
CA VAL A 151 -19.23 2.98 -26.59
C VAL A 151 -18.86 3.73 -25.30
N PRO A 152 -19.74 3.88 -24.28
CA PRO A 152 -19.38 4.48 -23.00
C PRO A 152 -18.25 3.76 -22.25
N VAL A 153 -18.17 2.44 -22.35
CA VAL A 153 -17.13 1.64 -21.67
C VAL A 153 -15.78 1.86 -22.34
N GLN A 154 -15.75 1.90 -23.67
CA GLN A 154 -14.53 2.20 -24.44
C GLN A 154 -14.02 3.61 -24.11
N GLY A 155 -14.90 4.60 -24.09
CA GLY A 155 -14.57 5.98 -23.68
C GLY A 155 -14.06 6.05 -22.25
N GLY A 156 -14.66 5.29 -21.32
CA GLY A 156 -14.23 5.20 -19.93
C GLY A 156 -12.83 4.60 -19.78
N LEU A 157 -12.51 3.53 -20.52
CA LEU A 157 -11.17 2.91 -20.52
C LEU A 157 -10.11 3.87 -21.07
N LEU A 158 -10.41 4.57 -22.16
CA LEU A 158 -9.51 5.57 -22.73
C LEU A 158 -9.27 6.74 -21.75
N ALA A 159 -10.34 7.25 -21.14
CA ALA A 159 -10.24 8.31 -20.15
C ALA A 159 -9.39 7.89 -18.94
N LEU A 160 -9.59 6.66 -18.44
CA LEU A 160 -8.79 6.09 -17.35
C LEU A 160 -7.32 5.96 -17.73
N PHE A 161 -7.02 5.50 -18.95
CA PHE A 161 -5.66 5.41 -19.47
C PHE A 161 -5.00 6.80 -19.53
N CYS A 162 -5.66 7.77 -20.15
CA CYS A 162 -5.15 9.15 -20.24
C CYS A 162 -4.93 9.76 -18.86
N PHE A 163 -5.83 9.51 -17.91
CA PHE A 163 -5.70 9.99 -16.54
C PHE A 163 -4.51 9.35 -15.81
N ALA A 164 -4.35 8.02 -15.89
CA ALA A 164 -3.21 7.30 -15.31
C ALA A 164 -1.87 7.76 -15.92
N ALA A 165 -1.82 7.92 -17.25
CA ALA A 165 -0.65 8.42 -17.96
C ALA A 165 -0.31 9.87 -17.56
N LEU A 166 -1.31 10.74 -17.46
CA LEU A 166 -1.14 12.12 -16.99
C LEU A 166 -0.57 12.15 -15.56
N LEU A 167 -1.14 11.39 -14.63
CA LEU A 167 -0.65 11.30 -13.25
C LEU A 167 0.79 10.80 -13.19
N LEU A 168 1.14 9.79 -14.00
CA LEU A 168 2.50 9.27 -14.09
C LEU A 168 3.48 10.32 -14.62
N VAL A 169 3.13 11.02 -15.70
CA VAL A 169 3.95 12.11 -16.25
C VAL A 169 4.11 13.24 -15.23
N LEU A 170 3.04 13.64 -14.54
CA LEU A 170 3.09 14.64 -13.48
C LEU A 170 3.99 14.19 -12.33
N MET A 171 3.89 12.93 -11.89
CA MET A 171 4.79 12.39 -10.86
C MET A 171 6.24 12.41 -11.30
N VAL A 172 6.57 11.95 -12.50
CA VAL A 172 7.96 11.96 -13.04
C VAL A 172 8.50 13.39 -13.13
N ARG A 173 7.70 14.34 -13.64
CA ARG A 173 8.10 15.74 -13.72
C ARG A 173 8.31 16.35 -12.34
N LYS A 174 7.43 16.04 -11.38
CA LYS A 174 7.47 16.61 -10.03
C LYS A 174 8.45 15.90 -9.12
N GLN A 175 8.95 14.69 -9.43
CA GLN A 175 9.93 13.98 -8.60
C GLN A 175 11.23 14.80 -8.37
N ARG A 176 11.66 15.62 -9.34
CA ARG A 176 12.80 16.54 -9.15
C ARG A 176 12.56 17.59 -8.05
N HIS A 177 11.30 17.99 -7.83
CA HIS A 177 10.90 18.99 -6.85
C HIS A 177 10.29 18.39 -5.56
N MET A 178 9.64 17.23 -5.63
CA MET A 178 8.97 16.59 -4.49
C MET A 178 9.99 16.05 -3.50
N PHE A 179 11.11 15.50 -3.97
CA PHE A 179 12.16 15.02 -3.09
C PHE A 179 12.81 16.19 -2.32
N THR A 180 13.08 17.30 -3.00
CA THR A 180 13.60 18.55 -2.41
C THR A 180 12.58 19.24 -1.51
N SER A 181 11.29 19.29 -1.88
CA SER A 181 10.23 19.84 -1.02
C SER A 181 9.97 18.98 0.21
N LEU A 182 10.01 17.65 0.11
CA LEU A 182 9.88 16.75 1.25
C LEU A 182 11.07 16.91 2.20
N LEU A 183 12.30 16.99 1.67
CA LEU A 183 13.50 17.28 2.44
C LEU A 183 13.43 18.66 3.12
N ASN A 184 12.95 19.69 2.42
CA ASN A 184 12.80 21.04 2.98
C ASN A 184 11.66 21.13 4.01
N PHE A 185 10.58 20.38 3.82
CA PHE A 185 9.50 20.25 4.79
C PHE A 185 9.96 19.51 6.06
N LEU A 186 10.77 18.46 5.90
CA LEU A 186 11.40 17.75 7.02
C LEU A 186 12.44 18.63 7.75
N LYS A 187 13.18 19.47 7.02
CA LYS A 187 14.08 20.49 7.62
C LYS A 187 13.30 21.54 8.43
N ARG A 188 12.09 21.94 8.00
CA ARG A 188 11.22 22.84 8.78
C ARG A 188 10.75 22.27 10.12
N PHE A 189 10.77 20.94 10.28
CA PHE A 189 10.47 20.27 11.55
C PHE A 189 11.72 19.98 12.42
N GLY A 190 12.85 20.62 12.14
CA GLY A 190 14.03 20.60 13.03
C GLY A 190 14.93 19.37 12.91
N LEU A 191 14.72 18.52 11.90
CA LEU A 191 15.62 17.41 11.61
C LEU A 191 16.81 17.92 10.79
N HIS A 192 17.87 18.33 11.48
CA HIS A 192 19.17 18.57 10.88
C HIS A 192 19.69 17.25 10.28
N LEU A 193 19.51 17.12 8.97
CA LEU A 193 20.27 16.19 8.15
C LEU A 193 21.70 16.75 8.11
N GLU A 194 22.54 16.33 9.04
CA GLU A 194 23.98 16.47 8.88
C GLU A 194 24.41 15.62 7.67
N ALA A 195 24.82 16.37 6.64
CA ALA A 195 25.67 16.06 5.50
C ALA A 195 25.43 14.78 4.69
N LEU A 196 25.18 15.03 3.40
CA LEU A 196 25.62 14.23 2.25
C LEU A 196 27.06 13.74 2.40
#